data_AF-A0A0C1HAA0-F1
#
_entry.id   AF-A0A0C1HAA0-F1
#
_cell.length_a   1.000
_cell.length_b   1.000
_cell.length_c   1.000
_cell.angle_alpha   90.00
_cell.angle_beta   90.00
_cell.angle_gamma   90.00
#
_symmetry.space_group_name_H-M   'P 1'
#
loop_
_entity.id
_entity.type
_entity.pdbx_description
1 polymer ?
#
loop_
_entity_poly.entity_id
_entity_poly.type
_entity_poly.pdbx_seq_one_letter_code
_entity_poly.pdbx_strand_id
1 'polypeptide(L)' 'MSISRFVYLKLNLFVPVFAYFLDKRGEITGIAFIDFPSIDVCHNRRIKRNKVFKSLAKREKTTLGWFFGFK' A
#
# COMPACT_ATOMS: atom_id res chain seq x y z
N MET A 1 -1.29 27.78 -12.08
CA MET A 1 -2.37 27.47 -11.10
C MET A 1 -1.72 27.20 -9.75
N SER A 2 -1.99 28.03 -8.74
CA SER A 2 -1.31 27.96 -7.44
C SER A 2 -1.66 26.66 -6.70
N ILE A 3 -0.63 25.93 -6.26
CA ILE A 3 -0.68 24.63 -5.56
C ILE A 3 -1.67 24.67 -4.38
N SER A 4 -1.78 25.82 -3.71
CA SER A 4 -2.68 26.03 -2.57
C SER A 4 -4.16 25.84 -2.91
N ARG A 5 -4.61 26.26 -4.11
CA ARG A 5 -6.02 26.09 -4.52
C ARG A 5 -6.34 24.64 -4.83
N PHE A 6 -5.39 23.90 -5.40
CA PHE A 6 -5.53 22.48 -5.69
C PHE A 6 -5.56 21.63 -4.42
N VAL A 7 -4.71 21.94 -3.44
CA VAL A 7 -4.71 21.29 -2.13
C VAL A 7 -6.03 21.55 -1.40
N TYR A 8 -6.51 22.80 -1.39
CA TYR A 8 -7.80 23.14 -0.76
C TYR A 8 -8.98 22.42 -1.42
N LEU A 9 -9.01 22.33 -2.75
CA LEU A 9 -10.05 21.62 -3.48
C LEU A 9 -10.06 20.11 -3.17
N LYS A 10 -8.87 19.50 -3.06
CA LYS A 10 -8.74 18.09 -2.67
C LYS A 10 -9.22 17.84 -1.24
N LEU A 11 -8.82 18.68 -0.28
CA LEU A 11 -9.27 18.56 1.10
C LEU A 11 -10.80 18.69 1.22
N ASN A 12 -11.41 19.65 0.53
CA ASN A 12 -12.86 19.84 0.56
C ASN A 12 -13.64 18.68 -0.06
N LEU A 13 -13.07 17.96 -1.02
CA LEU A 13 -13.68 16.74 -1.56
C LEU A 13 -13.40 15.53 -0.65
N PHE A 14 -12.22 15.48 -0.03
CA PHE A 14 -11.80 14.38 0.83
C PHE A 14 -12.65 14.29 2.10
N VAL A 15 -13.00 15.41 2.72
CA VAL A 15 -13.82 15.43 3.95
C VAL A 15 -15.19 14.76 3.79
N PRO A 16 -16.05 15.13 2.81
CA PRO A 16 -17.35 14.49 2.63
C PRO A 16 -17.25 13.05 2.15
N VAL A 17 -16.25 12.71 1.33
CA VAL A 17 -16.01 11.34 0.87
C VAL A 17 -15.59 10.46 2.05
N PHE A 18 -14.68 10.94 2.89
CA PHE A 18 -14.23 10.23 4.09
C PHE A 18 -15.36 10.10 5.11
N ALA A 19 -16.16 11.15 5.32
CA ALA A 19 -17.35 11.10 6.16
C ALA A 19 -18.39 10.09 5.64
N TYR A 20 -18.59 10.02 4.31
CA TYR A 20 -19.46 9.02 3.69
C TYR A 20 -18.93 7.59 3.87
N PHE A 21 -17.64 7.36 3.69
CA PHE A 21 -17.01 6.07 4.01
C PHE A 21 -17.14 5.74 5.51
N LEU A 22 -17.09 6.74 6.38
CA LEU A 22 -17.26 6.57 7.82
C LEU A 22 -18.72 6.31 8.24
N ASP A 23 -19.70 6.76 7.47
CA ASP A 23 -21.13 6.46 7.65
C ASP A 23 -21.48 5.08 7.09
N LYS A 24 -20.86 4.70 5.96
CA LYS A 24 -21.10 3.43 5.25
C LYS A 24 -20.18 2.28 5.65
N ARG A 25 -19.38 2.43 6.71
CA ARG A 25 -18.62 1.31 7.28
C ARG A 25 -19.61 0.36 7.95
N GLY A 26 -19.99 -0.68 7.21
CA GLY A 26 -20.67 -1.86 7.76
C GLY A 26 -19.85 -2.48 8.89
N GLU A 27 -20.50 -3.34 9.69
CA GLU A 27 -19.85 -3.99 10.83
C GLU A 27 -18.51 -4.60 10.42
N ILE A 28 -17.46 -4.20 11.12
CA ILE A 28 -16.10 -4.69 10.90
C ILE A 28 -16.07 -6.14 11.38
N THR A 29 -16.37 -7.06 10.47
CA THR A 29 -16.24 -8.50 10.69
C THR A 29 -14.76 -8.89 10.69
N GLY A 30 -14.00 -8.47 11.70
CA GLY A 30 -12.70 -9.00 12.13
C GLY A 30 -11.54 -9.09 11.12
N ILE A 31 -11.77 -8.75 9.86
CA ILE A 31 -10.87 -8.96 8.73
C ILE A 31 -10.95 -7.70 7.85
N ALA A 32 -10.58 -6.57 8.43
CA ALA A 32 -10.18 -5.39 7.66
C ALA A 32 -8.68 -5.48 7.31
N PHE A 33 -8.14 -6.70 7.15
CA PHE A 33 -6.89 -6.87 6.44
C PHE A 33 -7.22 -6.69 4.97
N ILE A 34 -7.08 -5.45 4.51
CA ILE A 34 -6.64 -5.24 3.14
C ILE A 34 -5.33 -6.02 3.08
N ASP A 35 -5.39 -7.28 2.64
CA ASP A 35 -4.22 -8.06 2.32
C ASP A 35 -3.54 -7.32 1.17
N PHE A 36 -2.70 -6.35 1.53
CA PHE A 36 -1.88 -5.68 0.55
C PHE A 36 -1.06 -6.79 -0.11
N PRO A 37 -1.13 -6.91 -1.44
CA PRO A 37 -0.28 -7.88 -2.12
C PRO A 37 1.14 -7.59 -1.68
N SER A 38 1.85 -8.65 -1.29
CA SER A 38 3.24 -8.61 -0.79
C SER A 38 4.02 -7.44 -1.41
N ILE A 39 4.61 -6.58 -0.58
CA ILE A 39 5.28 -5.35 -1.02
C ILE A 39 6.66 -5.69 -1.59
N ASP A 40 6.81 -5.59 -2.92
CA ASP A 40 8.05 -5.97 -3.60
C ASP A 40 9.10 -4.89 -3.35
N VAL A 41 10.17 -5.27 -2.65
CA VAL A 41 11.26 -4.33 -2.33
C VAL A 41 12.16 -4.15 -3.55
N CYS A 42 12.40 -5.23 -4.29
CA CYS A 42 13.08 -5.12 -5.57
C CYS A 42 12.82 -6.33 -6.47
N HIS A 43 12.84 -6.08 -7.78
CA HIS A 43 12.73 -7.15 -8.77
C HIS A 43 13.80 -8.24 -8.55
N ASN A 44 13.45 -9.51 -8.76
CA ASN A 44 14.31 -10.66 -8.43
C ASN A 44 15.75 -10.58 -8.96
N ARG A 45 15.94 -9.97 -10.14
CA ARG A 45 17.27 -9.78 -10.75
C ARG A 45 18.19 -8.88 -9.92
N ARG A 46 17.63 -8.00 -9.09
CA ARG A 46 18.36 -6.97 -8.31
C ARG A 46 18.56 -7.34 -6.84
N ILE A 47 18.12 -8.52 -6.39
CA ILE A 47 18.26 -8.98 -5.00
C ILE A 47 19.72 -8.92 -4.53
N LYS A 48 20.68 -9.37 -5.36
CA LYS A 48 22.11 -9.39 -5.01
C LYS A 48 22.69 -8.00 -4.72
N ARG A 49 22.09 -6.94 -5.28
CA ARG A 49 22.53 -5.53 -5.11
C ARG A 49 21.81 -4.83 -3.97
N ASN A 50 20.68 -5.37 -3.50
CA ASN A 50 19.94 -4.78 -2.39
C ASN A 50 20.65 -5.10 -1.07
N LYS A 51 21.33 -4.10 -0.51
CA LYS A 51 22.02 -4.20 0.79
C LYS A 51 21.16 -3.71 1.96
N VAL A 52 20.21 -2.81 1.69
CA VAL A 52 19.38 -2.14 2.70
C VAL A 52 18.41 -3.11 3.36
N PHE A 53 17.79 -3.97 2.56
CA PHE A 53 16.77 -4.90 3.04
C PHE A 53 17.23 -6.36 3.01
N LYS A 54 18.54 -6.61 2.93
CA LYS A 54 19.08 -7.97 2.75
C LYS A 54 18.72 -8.92 3.89
N SER A 55 18.59 -8.40 5.12
CA SER A 55 18.21 -9.16 6.32
C SER A 55 16.73 -9.05 6.67
N LEU A 56 16.01 -8.07 6.10
CA LEU A 56 14.63 -7.75 6.44
C LEU A 56 13.66 -8.35 5.42
N ALA A 57 13.96 -8.23 4.13
CA ALA A 57 13.15 -8.77 3.06
C ALA A 57 13.50 -10.24 2.79
N LYS A 58 12.47 -11.06 2.57
CA LYS A 58 12.63 -12.48 2.26
C LYS A 58 12.26 -12.74 0.81
N ARG A 59 12.92 -13.74 0.22
CA ARG A 59 12.52 -14.25 -1.09
C ARG A 59 11.48 -15.34 -0.90
N GLU A 60 10.28 -15.13 -1.43
CA GLU A 60 9.19 -16.09 -1.39
C GLU A 60 8.66 -16.39 -2.79
N LYS A 61 7.93 -17.50 -2.92
CA LYS A 61 7.27 -17.91 -4.16
C LYS A 61 5.78 -17.63 -4.03
N THR A 62 5.28 -16.73 -4.86
CA THR A 62 3.85 -16.44 -5.02
C THR A 62 3.31 -17.14 -6.27
N THR A 63 1.99 -17.18 -6.40
CA THR A 63 1.29 -17.70 -7.60
C THR A 63 1.72 -17.02 -8.89
N LEU A 64 2.21 -15.76 -8.80
CA LEU A 64 2.69 -14.97 -9.93
C LEU A 64 4.19 -15.12 -10.22
N GLY A 65 4.96 -15.78 -9.35
CA GLY A 65 6.39 -16.02 -9.56
C GLY A 65 7.24 -15.89 -8.29
N TRP A 66 8.51 -15.55 -8.47
CA TRP A 66 9.39 -15.23 -7.35
C TRP A 66 9.17 -13.79 -6.91
N PHE A 67 9.25 -13.52 -5.61
CA PHE A 67 9.03 -12.22 -5.01
C PHE A 67 10.10 -11.94 -3.95
N PHE A 68 10.59 -10.70 -3.83
CA PHE A 68 11.54 -10.33 -2.78
C PHE A 68 11.05 -9.09 -2.04
N GLY A 69 10.48 -9.31 -0.86
CA GLY A 69 9.93 -8.22 -0.10
C GLY A 69 9.27 -8.65 1.19
N PHE A 70 8.25 -7.89 1.58
CA PHE A 70 7.53 -8.08 2.82
C PHE A 70 6.16 -8.69 2.54
N LYS A 71 5.79 -9.64 3.38
CA LYS A 71 4.45 -10.21 3.44
C LYS A 71 3.78 -9.72 4.72
#